data_AF-A0A8X6SQ05-F1
#
_entry.id   AF-A0A8X6SQ05-F1
#
_cell.length_a   1.000
_cell.length_b   1.000
_cell.length_c   1.000
_cell.angle_alpha   90.00
_cell.angle_beta   90.00
_cell.angle_gamma   90.00
#
_symmetry.space_group_name_H-M   'P 1'
#
loop_
_entity.id
_entity.type
_entity.pdbx_description
1 polymer ?
#
loop_
_entity_poly.entity_id
_entity_poly.type
_entity_poly.pdbx_seq_one_letter_code
_entity_poly.pdbx_strand_id
1 'polypeptide(L)'
;MSRTDEDISIYERKILRFIFGGIQEKGMYRRRSNLELYKSYEESDIANFIKVQRIEWAGHIARMDENRTTKKVLNPQPISIRKKGRPNLRWIDGLEQ
;
A
#
# COMPACT_ATOMS: atom_id res chain seq x y z
N MET A 1 -9.69 1.88 -5.91
CA MET A 1 -8.70 1.48 -4.88
C MET A 1 -8.86 0.00 -4.66
N SER A 2 -7.76 -0.76 -4.54
CA SER A 2 -7.86 -2.19 -4.20
C SER A 2 -8.42 -2.32 -2.78
N ARG A 3 -9.07 -3.44 -2.44
CA ARG A 3 -9.56 -3.69 -1.07
C ARG A 3 -8.45 -3.53 -0.02
N THR A 4 -7.22 -3.90 -0.39
CA THR A 4 -6.05 -3.73 0.47
C THR A 4 -5.63 -2.28 0.66
N ASP A 5 -5.81 -1.42 -0.35
CA ASP A 5 -5.50 0.02 -0.23
C ASP A 5 -6.46 0.70 0.75
N GLU A 6 -7.74 0.28 0.75
CA GLU A 6 -8.76 0.76 1.67
C GLU A 6 -8.45 0.35 3.12
N ASP A 7 -8.07 -0.92 3.33
CA ASP A 7 -7.67 -1.45 4.64
C ASP A 7 -6.45 -0.68 5.21
N ILE A 8 -5.45 -0.42 4.36
CA ILE A 8 -4.27 0.39 4.70
C ILE A 8 -4.69 1.81 5.09
N SER A 9 -5.57 2.43 4.31
CA SER A 9 -6.07 3.79 4.58
C SER A 9 -6.86 3.86 5.89
N ILE A 10 -7.65 2.83 6.22
CA ILE A 10 -8.38 2.75 7.49
C ILE A 10 -7.39 2.66 8.66
N TYR A 11 -6.36 1.83 8.52
CA TYR A 11 -5.33 1.66 9.53
C TYR A 11 -4.54 2.95 9.76
N GLU A 12 -4.09 3.61 8.70
CA GLU A 12 -3.41 4.90 8.76
C GLU A 12 -4.27 5.94 9.50
N ARG A 13 -5.54 6.10 9.11
CA ARG A 13 -6.45 7.03 9.80
C ARG A 13 -6.64 6.71 11.27
N LYS A 14 -6.55 5.43 11.66
CA LYS A 14 -6.64 5.01 13.07
C LYS A 14 -5.40 5.46 13.85
N ILE A 15 -4.20 5.23 13.29
CA ILE A 15 -2.92 5.67 13.87
C ILE A 15 -2.85 7.19 13.96
N LEU A 16 -3.13 7.91 12.87
CA LEU A 16 -3.01 9.36 12.84
C LEU A 16 -3.95 10.02 13.86
N ARG A 17 -5.17 9.50 14.06
CA ARG A 17 -6.06 10.02 15.11
C ARG A 17 -5.57 9.72 16.52
N PHE A 18 -4.79 8.66 16.70
CA PHE A 18 -4.16 8.36 17.98
C PHE A 18 -3.00 9.34 18.24
N ILE A 19 -2.15 9.59 17.24
CA ILE A 19 -1.00 10.51 17.35
C ILE A 19 -1.46 11.96 17.53
N PHE A 20 -2.37 12.43 16.68
CA PHE A 20 -2.82 13.82 16.69
C PHE A 20 -3.87 14.15 17.76
N GLY A 21 -4.49 13.12 18.35
CA GLY A 21 -5.54 13.28 19.35
C GLY A 21 -6.81 13.98 18.84
N GLY A 22 -7.68 14.33 19.79
CA GLY A 22 -8.90 15.10 19.53
C GLY A 22 -8.63 16.58 19.28
N ILE A 23 -9.58 17.27 18.64
CA ILE A 23 -9.57 18.73 18.54
C ILE A 23 -10.39 19.29 19.70
N GLN A 24 -9.87 20.33 20.35
CA GLN A 24 -10.61 21.08 21.35
C GLN A 24 -11.36 22.24 20.68
N GLU A 25 -12.68 22.21 20.73
CA GLU A 25 -13.56 23.28 20.27
C GLU A 25 -14.45 23.76 21.41
N LYS A 26 -14.36 25.07 21.73
CA LYS A 26 -15.18 25.71 22.78
C LYS A 26 -15.14 24.96 24.13
N GLY A 27 -13.98 24.42 24.49
CA GLY A 27 -13.79 23.65 25.73
C GLY A 27 -14.20 22.18 25.68
N MET A 28 -14.76 21.69 24.57
CA MET A 28 -15.11 20.28 24.38
C MET A 28 -14.14 19.59 23.42
N TYR A 29 -13.78 18.34 23.72
CA TYR A 29 -12.98 17.52 22.82
C TYR A 29 -13.88 16.76 21.87
N ARG A 30 -13.58 16.84 20.57
CA ARG A 30 -14.21 16.02 19.55
C ARG A 30 -13.18 15.26 18.73
N ARG A 31 -13.63 14.14 18.14
CA ARG A 31 -12.82 13.37 17.19
C ARG A 31 -12.61 14.17 15.91
N ARG A 32 -11.40 14.12 15.35
CA ARG A 32 -11.09 14.71 14.04
C ARG A 32 -11.87 14.04 12.92
N SER A 33 -12.40 14.85 12.01
CA SER A 33 -12.96 14.37 10.74
C SER A 33 -11.86 13.86 9.81
N ASN A 34 -12.22 13.12 8.75
CA ASN A 34 -11.23 12.66 7.76
C ASN A 34 -10.55 13.85 7.06
N LEU A 35 -11.30 14.90 6.75
CA LEU A 35 -10.76 16.09 6.08
C LEU A 35 -9.75 16.84 6.96
N GLU A 36 -10.05 17.01 8.25
CA GLU A 36 -9.13 17.63 9.20
C GLU A 36 -7.87 16.80 9.38
N LEU A 37 -8.02 15.47 9.41
CA LEU A 37 -6.89 14.56 9.48
C LEU A 37 -5.97 14.74 8.28
N TYR A 38 -6.52 14.73 7.06
CA TYR A 38 -5.74 14.90 5.83
C TYR A 38 -5.08 16.27 5.73
N LYS A 39 -5.69 17.32 6.28
CA LYS A 39 -5.05 18.64 6.36
C LYS A 39 -3.95 18.72 7.42
N SER A 40 -3.91 17.78 8.36
CA SER A 40 -2.94 17.80 9.46
C SER A 40 -1.57 17.27 9.04
N TYR A 41 -1.48 16.54 7.93
CA TYR A 41 -0.22 16.05 7.36
C TYR A 41 -0.13 16.49 5.90
N GLU A 42 0.93 17.20 5.53
CA GLU A 42 1.17 17.67 4.15
C GLU A 42 1.83 16.60 3.26
N GLU A 43 1.80 15.34 3.71
CA GLU A 43 2.42 14.21 3.04
C GLU A 43 1.42 13.37 2.24
N SER A 44 1.96 12.57 1.32
CA SER A 44 1.18 11.58 0.57
C SER A 44 0.64 10.52 1.52
N ASP A 45 -0.57 10.00 1.24
CA ASP A 45 -1.08 8.86 2.02
C ASP A 45 -0.15 7.64 1.91
N ILE A 46 -0.16 6.81 2.95
CA ILE A 46 0.72 5.64 3.02
C ILE A 46 0.43 4.63 1.91
N ALA A 47 -0.80 4.58 1.41
CA ALA A 47 -1.18 3.69 0.31
C ALA A 47 -0.44 4.08 -0.98
N ASN A 48 -0.40 5.36 -1.31
CA ASN A 48 0.33 5.91 -2.45
C ASN A 48 1.83 5.75 -2.26
N PHE A 49 2.35 5.99 -1.05
CA PHE A 49 3.75 5.72 -0.75
C PHE A 49 4.13 4.25 -1.05
N ILE A 50 3.32 3.30 -0.58
CA ILE A 50 3.52 1.87 -0.85
C ILE A 50 3.45 1.57 -2.36
N LYS A 51 2.52 2.19 -3.09
CA LYS A 51 2.43 2.02 -4.55
C LYS A 51 3.68 2.52 -5.27
N VAL A 52 4.19 3.70 -4.90
CA VAL A 52 5.44 4.24 -5.47
C VAL A 52 6.60 3.29 -5.19
N GLN A 53 6.77 2.85 -3.94
CA GLN A 53 7.84 1.90 -3.59
C GLN A 53 7.75 0.58 -4.38
N ARG A 54 6.54 0.07 -4.64
CA ARG A 54 6.34 -1.12 -5.47
C ARG A 54 6.81 -0.90 -6.91
N ILE A 55 6.50 0.26 -7.50
CA ILE A 55 6.93 0.64 -8.85
C ILE A 55 8.46 0.78 -8.91
N GLU A 56 9.07 1.46 -7.93
CA GLU A 56 10.52 1.61 -7.84
C GLU A 56 11.23 0.26 -7.78
N TRP A 57 10.73 -0.65 -6.93
CA TRP A 57 11.25 -2.00 -6.80
C TRP A 57 11.07 -2.81 -8.08
N ALA A 58 9.91 -2.71 -8.73
CA ALA A 58 9.67 -3.36 -10.01
C ALA A 58 10.63 -2.85 -11.10
N GLY A 59 10.86 -1.53 -11.16
CA GLY A 59 11.83 -0.91 -12.06
C GLY A 59 13.27 -1.36 -11.75
N HIS A 60 13.61 -1.51 -10.47
CA HIS A 60 14.90 -2.05 -10.05
C HIS A 60 15.10 -3.49 -10.55
N ILE A 61 14.10 -4.36 -10.40
CA ILE A 61 14.16 -5.73 -10.92
C ILE A 61 14.20 -5.76 -12.45
N ALA A 62 13.43 -4.90 -13.12
CA ALA A 62 13.41 -4.84 -14.58
C ALA A 62 14.80 -4.57 -15.17
N ARG A 63 15.61 -3.74 -14.49
CA ARG A 63 17.01 -3.43 -14.85
C ARG A 63 18.03 -4.52 -14.49
N MET A 64 17.66 -5.52 -13.68
CA MET A 64 18.57 -6.62 -13.35
C MET A 64 18.81 -7.54 -14.56
N ASP A 65 19.96 -8.21 -14.56
CA ASP A 65 20.29 -9.27 -15.51
C ASP A 65 19.23 -10.40 -15.48
N GLU A 66 18.93 -10.96 -16.65
CA GLU A 66 17.90 -12.00 -16.79
C GLU A 66 18.23 -13.29 -16.04
N ASN A 67 19.51 -13.58 -15.81
CA ASN A 67 19.92 -14.78 -15.08
C ASN A 67 19.66 -14.69 -13.58
N ARG A 68 19.46 -13.48 -13.04
CA ARG A 68 19.19 -13.27 -11.61
C ARG A 68 17.88 -13.94 -11.19
N THR A 69 17.95 -14.71 -10.12
CA THR A 69 16.81 -15.42 -9.52
C THR A 69 15.64 -14.48 -9.22
N THR A 70 15.90 -13.26 -8.75
CA THR A 70 14.88 -12.24 -8.47
C THR A 70 14.03 -11.89 -9.70
N LYS A 71 14.66 -11.71 -10.88
CA LYS A 71 13.95 -11.40 -12.13
C LYS A 71 13.15 -12.60 -12.65
N LYS A 72 13.69 -13.82 -12.51
CA LYS A 72 13.00 -15.07 -12.83
C LYS A 72 11.77 -15.32 -11.94
N VAL A 73 11.86 -14.99 -10.65
CA VAL A 73 10.76 -15.15 -9.67
C VAL A 73 9.66 -14.10 -9.86
N LEU A 74 9.97 -12.92 -10.41
CA LEU A 74 8.98 -11.86 -10.65
C LEU A 74 7.92 -12.27 -11.68
N ASN A 75 8.32 -12.98 -12.74
CA ASN A 75 7.43 -13.45 -13.80
C ASN A 75 7.42 -14.98 -13.87
N PRO A 76 6.87 -15.68 -12.86
CA PRO A 76 6.74 -17.11 -12.95
C PRO A 76 5.65 -17.38 -13.99
N GLN A 77 6.01 -18.01 -15.11
CA GLN A 77 5.07 -18.62 -16.05
C GLN A 77 4.83 -20.06 -15.60
N PRO A 78 3.81 -20.35 -14.77
CA PRO A 78 3.56 -21.70 -14.34
C PRO A 78 3.05 -22.52 -15.52
N ILE A 79 3.82 -23.53 -15.92
CA ILE A 79 3.44 -24.51 -16.93
C ILE A 79 2.36 -25.47 -16.38
N SER A 80 2.15 -25.53 -15.05
CA SER A 80 1.28 -26.50 -14.38
C SER A 80 0.04 -25.90 -13.71
N ILE A 81 -0.93 -26.77 -13.40
CA ILE A 81 -2.12 -26.46 -12.59
C ILE A 81 -1.72 -25.83 -11.25
N ARG A 82 -2.39 -24.75 -10.88
CA ARG A 82 -2.12 -24.00 -9.65
C ARG A 82 -2.54 -24.82 -8.42
N LYS A 83 -1.60 -25.05 -7.49
CA LYS A 83 -1.86 -25.78 -6.24
C LYS A 83 -2.82 -25.03 -5.31
N LYS A 84 -3.61 -25.78 -4.53
CA LYS A 84 -4.48 -25.26 -3.48
C LYS A 84 -3.65 -24.46 -2.46
N GLY A 85 -4.10 -23.26 -2.11
CA GLY A 85 -3.39 -22.36 -1.17
C GLY A 85 -2.42 -21.36 -1.81
N ARG A 86 -2.01 -21.53 -3.07
CA ARG A 86 -1.26 -20.47 -3.79
C ARG A 86 -2.20 -19.26 -3.98
N PRO A 87 -1.76 -18.01 -3.75
CA PRO A 87 -2.53 -16.81 -4.09
C PRO A 87 -2.84 -16.70 -5.58
N ASN A 88 -3.93 -16.01 -5.95
CA ASN A 88 -4.33 -15.89 -7.37
C ASN A 88 -3.52 -14.86 -8.12
N LEU A 89 -3.09 -13.84 -7.39
CA LEU A 89 -2.35 -12.71 -7.92
C LEU A 89 -0.88 -13.07 -8.00
N ARG A 90 -0.29 -12.77 -9.15
CA ARG A 90 1.16 -12.66 -9.33
C ARG A 90 1.63 -11.34 -8.76
N TRP A 91 2.93 -11.22 -8.55
CA TRP A 91 3.53 -9.96 -8.11
C TRP A 91 3.30 -8.82 -9.10
N ILE A 92 3.37 -9.12 -10.41
CA ILE A 92 3.08 -8.16 -11.48
C ILE A 92 1.63 -7.67 -11.43
N ASP A 93 0.67 -8.55 -11.14
CA ASP A 93 -0.75 -8.19 -11.08
C ASP A 93 -1.03 -7.17 -9.94
N GLY A 94 -0.13 -7.05 -8.96
CA GLY A 94 -0.19 -6.06 -7.89
C GLY A 94 0.42 -4.68 -8.25
N LEU A 95 1.06 -4.57 -9.41
CA LEU A 95 1.56 -3.29 -9.96
C LEU A 95 0.50 -2.62 -10.85
N GLU A 96 -0.42 -3.38 -11.42
CA GLU A 96 -1.47 -2.92 -12.34
C GLU A 96 -2.76 -2.44 -11.61
N GLN A 97 -2.75 -2.37 -10.26
CA GLN A 97 -3.93 -2.09 -9.40
C GLN A 97 -3.99 -0.69 -8.78
#